data_AF-A0A9E5ISZ7-F1
#
_entry.id   AF-A0A9E5ISZ7-F1
#
_cell.length_a   1.000
_cell.length_b   1.000
_cell.length_c   1.000
_cell.angle_alpha   90.00
_cell.angle_beta   90.00
_cell.angle_gamma   90.00
#
_symmetry.space_group_name_H-M   'P 1'
#
loop_
_entity.id
_entity.type
_entity.pdbx_description
1 polymer ?
#
loop_
_entity_poly.entity_id
_entity_poly.type
_entity_poly.pdbx_seq_one_letter_code
_entity_poly.pdbx_strand_id
1 'polypeptide(L)' 'MALAALTAISSLAIAPAQAANWSDTSVGVRYVSDQSEPGVTDSVSKNVMTFTHVSGDNLGSNFFTIDLLKSSSVDPS' A
#
# COMPACT_ATOMS: atom_id res chain seq x y z
N MET A 1 18.63 36.29 26.96
CA MET A 1 18.73 36.08 25.50
C MET A 1 18.74 34.60 25.12
N ALA A 2 19.41 33.70 25.85
CA ALA A 2 19.41 32.25 25.56
C ALA A 2 18.03 31.56 25.66
N LEU A 3 17.19 31.95 26.63
CA LEU A 3 15.86 31.34 26.82
C LEU A 3 14.89 31.66 25.66
N ALA A 4 14.95 32.88 25.12
CA ALA A 4 14.15 33.30 23.98
C ALA A 4 14.55 32.59 22.67
N ALA A 5 15.85 32.30 22.50
CA ALA A 5 16.36 31.53 21.38
C ALA A 5 15.90 30.06 21.45
N LEU A 6 15.85 29.47 22.65
CA LEU A 6 15.39 28.10 22.83
C LEU A 6 13.89 27.94 22.54
N THR A 7 13.06 28.90 22.99
CA THR A 7 11.63 28.92 22.67
C THR A 7 11.33 29.13 21.18
N ALA A 8 12.17 29.89 20.47
CA ALA A 8 12.02 30.09 19.03
C ALA A 8 12.36 28.82 18.23
N ILE A 9 13.37 28.06 18.66
CA ILE A 9 13.75 26.79 17.99
C ILE A 9 12.66 25.73 18.18
N SER A 10 12.00 25.66 19.34
CA SER A 10 10.90 24.73 19.58
C SER A 10 9.66 24.98 18.70
N SER A 11 9.41 26.23 18.27
CA SER A 11 8.28 26.54 17.38
C SER A 11 8.48 26.12 15.93
N LEU A 12 9.72 25.97 15.45
CA LEU A 12 10.02 25.48 14.09
C LEU A 12 9.88 23.96 13.96
N ALA A 13 9.90 23.21 15.07
CA ALA A 13 9.78 21.76 15.07
C ALA A 13 8.33 21.24 14.93
N ILE A 14 7.33 22.13 14.89
CA ILE A 14 5.89 21.79 14.85
C ILE A 14 5.31 21.96 13.44
N ALA A 15 6.14 22.23 12.42
CA ALA A 15 5.66 22.17 11.04
C ALA A 15 5.15 20.74 10.78
N PRO A 16 3.88 20.54 10.37
CA PRO A 16 3.42 19.21 9.99
C PRO A 16 4.36 18.76 8.87
N ALA A 17 5.06 17.64 9.08
CA ALA A 17 5.68 16.94 7.98
C ALA A 17 4.52 16.62 7.02
N GLN A 18 4.37 17.42 5.97
CA GLN A 18 3.42 17.20 4.90
C GLN A 18 3.97 15.99 4.15
N ALA A 19 3.71 14.79 4.69
CA ALA A 19 3.82 13.56 3.94
C ALA A 19 2.88 13.68 2.74
N ALA A 20 3.32 13.23 1.56
CA ALA A 20 2.53 13.16 0.33
C ALA A 20 1.62 14.38 0.03
N ASN A 21 2.02 15.23 -0.93
CA ASN A 21 1.15 16.28 -1.50
C ASN A 21 -0.16 15.71 -2.05
N TRP A 22 -0.15 14.49 -2.56
CA TRP A 22 -1.32 13.76 -3.02
C TRP A 22 -1.17 12.26 -2.73
N SER A 23 -2.31 11.60 -2.54
CA SER A 23 -2.36 10.14 -2.52
C SER A 23 -3.67 9.62 -3.10
N ASP A 24 -3.60 8.44 -3.71
CA ASP A 24 -4.73 7.64 -4.15
C ASP A 24 -4.62 6.26 -3.51
N THR A 25 -5.74 5.74 -3.01
CA THR A 25 -5.82 4.40 -2.42
C THR A 25 -7.04 3.71 -2.96
N SER A 26 -6.82 2.54 -3.57
CA SER A 26 -7.86 1.75 -4.20
C SER A 26 -7.84 0.30 -3.73
N VAL A 27 -9.04 -0.29 -3.70
CA VAL A 27 -9.27 -1.71 -3.45
C VAL A 27 -10.01 -2.27 -4.65
N GLY A 28 -9.54 -3.42 -5.14
CA GLY A 28 -10.14 -4.16 -6.24
C GLY A 28 -10.40 -5.61 -5.85
N VAL A 29 -11.42 -6.21 -6.47
CA VAL A 29 -11.67 -7.65 -6.40
C VAL A 29 -11.71 -8.21 -7.81
N ARG A 30 -11.02 -9.33 -8.03
CA ARG A 30 -11.10 -10.10 -9.28
C ARG A 30 -11.26 -11.58 -8.99
N TYR A 31 -12.04 -12.22 -9.85
CA TYR A 31 -12.12 -13.67 -9.91
C TYR A 31 -11.27 -14.15 -11.09
N VAL A 32 -10.42 -15.14 -10.84
CA VAL A 32 -9.63 -15.80 -11.89
C VAL A 32 -10.03 -17.27 -11.91
N SER A 33 -10.59 -17.73 -13.02
CA SER A 33 -11.10 -19.09 -13.16
C SER A 33 -9.96 -20.12 -13.28
N ASP A 34 -8.87 -19.75 -13.95
CA ASP A 34 -7.84 -20.70 -14.36
C ASP A 34 -6.43 -20.17 -14.05
N GLN A 35 -6.03 -20.20 -12.77
CA GLN A 35 -4.64 -19.90 -12.40
C GLN A 35 -3.77 -21.15 -12.47
N SER A 36 -2.62 -21.03 -13.12
CA SER A 36 -1.58 -22.06 -13.12
C SER A 36 -0.70 -21.91 -11.88
N GLU A 37 -0.50 -22.99 -11.15
CA GLU A 37 0.37 -23.03 -9.97
C GLU A 37 1.53 -24.02 -10.19
N PRO A 38 2.76 -23.65 -9.79
CA PRO A 38 3.89 -24.58 -9.87
C PRO A 38 3.62 -25.86 -9.08
N GLY A 39 3.64 -27.01 -9.77
CA GLY A 39 3.42 -28.31 -9.14
C GLY A 39 1.96 -28.78 -9.08
N VAL A 40 1.01 -28.00 -9.61
CA VAL A 40 -0.39 -28.40 -9.77
C VAL A 40 -0.70 -28.59 -11.26
N THR A 41 -1.21 -29.76 -11.62
CA THR A 41 -1.53 -30.10 -13.03
C THR A 41 -2.85 -29.48 -13.49
N ASP A 42 -3.78 -29.29 -12.55
CA ASP A 42 -5.09 -28.70 -12.78
C ASP A 42 -5.07 -27.18 -12.58
N SER A 43 -6.01 -26.46 -13.21
CA SER A 43 -6.19 -25.04 -12.96
C SER A 43 -7.01 -24.81 -11.68
N VAL A 44 -6.54 -23.92 -10.82
CA VAL A 44 -7.22 -23.59 -9.56
C VAL A 44 -7.83 -22.20 -9.65
N SER A 45 -9.12 -22.10 -9.35
CA SER A 45 -9.80 -20.81 -9.31
C SER A 45 -9.41 -20.02 -8.06
N LYS A 46 -9.18 -18.71 -8.22
CA LYS A 46 -8.79 -17.80 -7.14
C LYS A 46 -9.62 -16.53 -7.13
N ASN A 47 -9.99 -16.10 -5.92
CA ASN A 47 -10.42 -14.73 -5.69
C ASN A 47 -9.21 -13.92 -5.25
N VAL A 48 -8.94 -12.81 -5.91
CA VAL A 48 -7.83 -11.93 -5.59
C VAL A 48 -8.39 -10.59 -5.15
N MET A 49 -8.04 -10.19 -3.92
CA MET A 49 -8.29 -8.84 -3.42
C MET A 49 -6.98 -8.04 -3.54
N THR A 50 -7.04 -6.93 -4.26
CA THR A 50 -5.90 -6.06 -4.52
C THR A 50 -6.07 -4.78 -3.74
N PHE A 51 -5.05 -4.37 -3.00
CA PHE A 51 -4.93 -3.04 -2.41
C PHE A 51 -3.77 -2.31 -3.08
N THR A 52 -4.01 -1.11 -3.59
CA THR A 52 -2.96 -0.29 -4.21
C THR A 52 -2.95 1.08 -3.55
N HIS A 53 -1.76 1.54 -3.17
CA HIS A 53 -1.52 2.88 -2.70
C HIS A 53 -0.48 3.57 -3.58
N VAL A 54 -0.79 4.79 -3.99
CA VAL A 54 0.11 5.66 -4.72
C VAL A 54 0.13 7.01 -4.04
N SER A 55 1.31 7.59 -3.85
CA SER A 55 1.44 8.93 -3.29
C SER A 55 2.65 9.65 -3.88
N GLY A 56 2.65 10.97 -3.76
CA GLY A 56 3.77 11.78 -4.21
C GLY A 56 3.93 13.08 -3.44
N ASP A 57 5.16 13.56 -3.37
CA ASP A 57 5.55 14.83 -2.78
C ASP A 57 6.59 15.54 -3.67
N ASN A 58 7.24 16.57 -3.14
CA ASN A 58 8.23 17.34 -3.89
C ASN A 58 9.55 16.60 -4.15
N LEU A 59 9.78 15.46 -3.48
CA LEU A 59 11.00 14.65 -3.58
C LEU A 59 10.79 13.39 -4.43
N GLY A 60 9.55 12.93 -4.60
CA GLY A 60 9.26 11.80 -5.48
C GLY A 60 7.87 11.21 -5.31
N SER A 61 7.75 9.92 -5.62
CA SER A 61 6.51 9.18 -5.51
C SER A 61 6.74 7.81 -4.89
N ASN A 62 5.74 7.32 -4.16
CA ASN A 62 5.71 5.99 -3.57
C ASN A 62 4.57 5.19 -4.20
N PHE A 63 4.84 3.92 -4.48
CA PHE A 63 3.86 3.00 -5.03
C PHE A 63 4.03 1.65 -4.33
N PHE A 64 2.93 1.09 -3.83
CA PHE A 64 2.91 -0.30 -3.41
C PHE A 64 1.55 -0.95 -3.68
N THR A 65 1.60 -2.26 -3.93
CA THR A 65 0.42 -3.09 -4.15
C THR A 65 0.53 -4.35 -3.30
N ILE A 66 -0.60 -4.76 -2.73
CA ILE A 66 -0.76 -6.02 -2.00
C ILE A 66 -1.86 -6.82 -2.69
N ASP A 67 -1.54 -8.02 -3.13
CA ASP A 67 -2.52 -9.00 -3.62
C ASP A 67 -2.74 -10.07 -2.56
N LEU A 68 -3.98 -10.22 -2.09
CA LEU A 68 -4.43 -11.31 -1.23
C LEU A 68 -5.14 -12.34 -2.10
N LEU A 69 -4.54 -13.52 -2.23
CA LEU A 69 -5.05 -14.61 -3.03
C LEU A 69 -5.79 -15.60 -2.13
N LYS A 70 -7.06 -15.89 -2.46
CA LYS A 70 -7.87 -16.92 -1.81
C LYS A 70 -8.22 -17.99 -2.83
N SER A 71 -7.63 -19.18 -2.66
CA SER A 71 -7.97 -20.38 -3.42
C SER A 71 -9.43 -20.80 -3.15
N SER A 72 -10.09 -21.37 -4.16
CA SER A 72 -11.41 -21.99 -4.00
C SER A 72 -11.35 -23.15 -3.00
N SER A 73 -12.47 -23.51 -2.36
CA SER A 73 -12.44 -24.51 -1.27
C SER A 73 -12.01 -25.93 -1.69
N VAL A 74 -11.79 -26.14 -3.00
CA VAL A 74 -11.26 -27.38 -3.57
C VAL A 74 -9.74 -27.49 -3.38
N ASP A 75 -9.08 -26.38 -3.01
CA ASP A 75 -7.68 -26.33 -2.61
C ASP A 75 -7.51 -25.35 -1.42
N PRO A 76 -7.39 -25.85 -0.18
CA PRO A 76 -7.29 -25.01 1.01
C PRO A 76 -5.90 -24.38 1.21
N SER A 77 -4.97 -24.58 0.27
CA SER A 77 -3.62 -23.99 0.34
C SER A 77 -3.56 -22.52 -0.10
#